data_AF-A0A395IJU0-F1
#
_entry.id   AF-A0A395IJU0-F1
#
_cell.length_a   1.000
_cell.length_b   1.000
_cell.length_c   1.000
_cell.angle_alpha   90.00
_cell.angle_beta   90.00
_cell.angle_gamma   90.00
#
_symmetry.space_group_name_H-M   'P 1'
#
loop_
_entity.id
_entity.type
_entity.pdbx_description
1 polymer ?
#
loop_
_entity_poly.entity_id
_entity_poly.type
_entity_poly.pdbx_seq_one_letter_code
_entity_poly.pdbx_strand_id
1 'polypeptide(L)'
;MEKPYYKENYIINAPEKTIEELMLERYVQLALDEMKRAMKGQGTMCLDRVWERMKPKLGRKSSAELGNSQQTLIIESNNLLPKRINIDGSTATMPPKSKMIHGNIPEASFHAEIRPDDFPRFHVIVMDPPWPNRSALRKNAYDVASGFLGIESLLKPLPCNHIESNGYIGIWITNKPAFSGHAP
;
A
#
# COMPACT_ATOMS: atom_id res chain seq x y z
N MET A 1 -13.00 17.36 43.69
CA MET A 1 -12.82 15.98 44.18
C MET A 1 -12.87 15.07 42.96
N GLU A 2 -11.72 14.88 42.31
CA GLU A 2 -11.57 14.10 41.08
C GLU A 2 -11.48 12.60 41.42
N LYS A 3 -12.20 11.77 40.66
CA LYS A 3 -12.01 10.31 40.69
C LYS A 3 -11.07 9.92 39.54
N PRO A 4 -10.04 9.08 39.79
CA PRO A 4 -9.11 8.67 38.75
C PRO A 4 -9.77 7.68 37.79
N TYR A 5 -9.71 7.97 36.49
CA TYR A 5 -10.15 7.07 35.43
C TYR A 5 -8.99 6.10 35.12
N TYR A 6 -9.11 4.85 35.56
CA TYR A 6 -8.11 3.82 35.39
C TYR A 6 -7.91 3.47 33.91
N LYS A 7 -6.65 3.60 33.45
CA LYS A 7 -6.09 2.86 32.31
C LYS A 7 -5.77 1.46 32.79
N GLU A 8 -6.47 0.45 32.29
CA GLU A 8 -6.01 -0.95 32.14
C GLU A 8 -7.15 -1.74 31.50
N ASN A 9 -6.83 -2.84 30.82
CA ASN A 9 -7.73 -3.81 30.14
C ASN A 9 -7.85 -3.73 28.61
N TYR A 10 -6.72 -3.71 27.88
CA TYR A 10 -6.71 -4.13 26.46
C TYR A 10 -5.94 -5.43 26.20
N ILE A 11 -5.56 -6.20 27.24
CA ILE A 11 -4.81 -7.46 27.09
C ILE A 11 -5.55 -8.62 27.76
N ILE A 12 -6.81 -8.89 27.39
CA ILE A 12 -7.53 -10.06 27.94
C ILE A 12 -7.97 -11.05 26.86
N ASN A 13 -7.84 -10.76 25.57
CA ASN A 13 -8.30 -11.66 24.50
C ASN A 13 -7.35 -11.72 23.28
N ALA A 14 -6.05 -11.87 23.48
CA ALA A 14 -5.18 -12.29 22.37
C ALA A 14 -5.27 -13.82 22.25
N PRO A 15 -5.61 -14.38 21.09
CA PRO A 15 -5.59 -15.84 20.90
C PRO A 15 -4.20 -16.39 21.20
N GLU A 16 -4.13 -17.64 21.70
CA GLU A 16 -2.85 -18.33 21.89
C GLU A 16 -2.13 -18.41 20.54
N LYS A 17 -0.94 -17.82 20.46
CA LYS A 17 -0.13 -17.85 19.25
C LYS A 17 0.48 -19.23 19.06
N THR A 18 0.44 -19.76 17.85
CA THR A 18 1.13 -21.03 17.56
C THR A 18 2.65 -20.86 17.58
N ILE A 19 3.39 -21.96 17.64
CA ILE A 19 4.87 -21.91 17.57
C ILE A 19 5.31 -21.27 16.25
N GLU A 20 4.63 -21.57 15.15
CA GLU A 20 4.92 -21.01 13.83
C GLU A 20 4.74 -19.49 13.81
N GLU A 21 3.67 -18.98 14.44
CA GLU A 21 3.42 -17.54 14.56
C GLU A 21 4.49 -16.85 15.40
N LEU A 22 4.91 -17.47 16.51
CA LEU A 22 6.00 -16.95 17.35
C LEU A 22 7.33 -16.94 16.61
N MET A 23 7.62 -17.98 15.82
CA MET A 23 8.83 -18.07 15.01
C MET A 23 8.83 -17.01 13.90
N LEU A 24 7.69 -16.83 13.22
CA LEU A 24 7.52 -15.79 12.20
C LEU A 24 7.69 -14.38 12.80
N GLU A 25 7.06 -14.11 13.93
CA GLU A 25 7.20 -12.83 14.64
C GLU A 25 8.67 -12.57 15.02
N ARG A 26 9.36 -13.58 15.54
CA ARG A 26 10.78 -13.45 15.90
C ARG A 26 11.64 -13.20 14.66
N TYR A 27 11.37 -13.89 13.56
CA TYR A 27 12.09 -13.71 12.31
C TYR A 27 11.90 -12.29 11.75
N VAL A 28 10.66 -11.81 11.69
CA VAL A 28 10.34 -10.43 11.26
C VAL A 28 11.04 -9.40 12.15
N GLN A 29 11.00 -9.60 13.48
CA GLN A 29 11.67 -8.70 14.42
C GLN A 29 13.19 -8.64 14.18
N LEU A 30 13.84 -9.78 13.95
CA LEU A 30 15.27 -9.84 13.67
C LEU A 30 15.63 -9.15 12.35
N ALA A 31 14.84 -9.39 11.30
CA ALA A 31 15.03 -8.75 10.00
C ALA A 31 14.87 -7.22 10.10
N LEU A 32 13.83 -6.76 10.81
CA LEU A 32 13.64 -5.34 11.06
C LEU A 32 14.82 -4.75 11.81
N ASP A 33 15.27 -5.38 12.91
CA ASP A 33 16.40 -4.89 13.71
C ASP A 33 17.70 -4.84 12.92
N GLU A 34 17.95 -5.81 12.04
CA GLU A 34 19.07 -5.79 11.10
C GLU A 34 18.99 -4.60 10.15
N MET A 35 17.81 -4.36 9.54
CA MET A 35 17.57 -3.18 8.70
C MET A 35 17.80 -1.87 9.49
N LYS A 36 17.30 -1.78 10.73
CA LYS A 36 17.51 -0.59 11.58
C LYS A 36 18.99 -0.34 11.83
N ARG A 37 19.77 -1.39 12.07
CA ARG A 37 21.22 -1.29 12.30
C ARG A 37 21.94 -0.86 11.03
N ALA A 38 21.60 -1.45 9.88
CA ALA A 38 22.20 -1.12 8.59
C ALA A 38 21.93 0.36 8.21
N MET A 39 20.73 0.85 8.52
CA MET A 39 20.33 2.25 8.25
C MET A 39 20.73 3.24 9.36
N LYS A 40 21.38 2.78 10.44
CA LYS A 40 21.74 3.63 11.58
C LYS A 40 22.71 4.72 11.13
N GLY A 41 22.24 5.96 11.11
CA GLY A 41 23.01 7.14 10.67
C GLY A 41 22.72 7.62 9.24
N GLN A 42 21.83 6.95 8.49
CA GLN A 42 21.48 7.32 7.10
C GLN A 42 20.13 8.04 6.93
N GLY A 43 19.44 8.37 8.03
CA GLY A 43 18.18 9.14 8.00
C GLY A 43 17.06 8.49 8.82
N THR A 44 15.85 9.04 8.70
CA THR A 44 14.65 8.45 9.32
C THR A 44 14.15 7.30 8.46
N MET A 45 13.97 6.12 9.08
CA MET A 45 13.51 4.90 8.41
C MET A 45 12.09 5.02 7.83
N CYS A 46 11.27 5.87 8.45
CA CYS A 46 9.97 6.26 7.94
C CYS A 46 10.05 7.74 7.56
N LEU A 47 9.66 8.06 6.33
CA LEU A 47 9.38 9.44 5.96
C LEU A 47 8.09 9.89 6.66
N ASP A 48 8.03 11.15 7.03
CA ASP A 48 6.78 11.74 7.53
C ASP A 48 5.66 11.49 6.52
N ARG A 49 4.46 11.18 7.01
CA ARG A 49 3.29 11.08 6.14
C ARG A 49 3.11 12.44 5.45
N VAL A 50 3.29 12.47 4.13
CA VAL A 50 3.24 13.69 3.29
C VAL A 50 1.85 14.36 3.26
N TRP A 51 0.88 13.87 4.03
CA TRP A 51 -0.49 14.40 4.06
C TRP A 51 -0.62 15.76 4.76
N GLU A 52 0.21 16.06 5.76
CA GLU A 52 -0.03 17.21 6.66
C GLU A 52 0.33 18.59 6.08
N ARG A 53 0.92 18.69 4.88
CA ARG A 53 1.27 20.00 4.29
C ARG A 53 0.24 20.56 3.31
N MET A 54 -0.82 19.82 2.97
CA MET A 54 -1.94 20.39 2.21
C MET A 54 -3.08 20.76 3.16
N LYS A 55 -3.21 22.07 3.45
CA LYS A 55 -4.45 22.61 4.05
C LYS A 55 -5.65 22.12 3.22
N PRO A 56 -6.76 21.72 3.86
CA PRO A 56 -7.90 21.16 3.14
C PRO A 56 -8.46 22.19 2.16
N LYS A 57 -8.36 21.91 0.87
CA LYS A 57 -9.15 22.63 -0.12
C LYS A 57 -10.61 22.17 0.00
N LEU A 58 -11.46 23.18 0.12
CA LEU A 58 -12.91 23.15 0.21
C LEU A 58 -13.54 22.18 -0.80
N GLY A 59 -14.44 21.33 -0.31
CA GLY A 59 -15.53 20.65 -1.00
C GLY A 59 -15.30 20.19 -2.45
N ARG A 60 -14.99 18.90 -2.64
CA ARG A 60 -15.36 18.23 -3.90
C ARG A 60 -16.86 18.01 -3.90
N LYS A 61 -17.56 18.77 -4.75
CA LYS A 61 -18.92 18.45 -5.19
C LYS A 61 -18.89 17.06 -5.84
N SER A 62 -19.95 16.29 -5.61
CA SER A 62 -20.27 15.08 -6.35
C SER A 62 -20.28 15.38 -7.86
N SER A 63 -19.32 14.86 -8.60
CA SER A 63 -19.49 14.61 -10.03
C SER A 63 -19.63 13.12 -10.20
N ALA A 64 -20.87 12.69 -10.30
CA ALA A 64 -21.22 11.54 -11.10
C ALA A 64 -20.90 11.89 -12.55
N GLU A 65 -19.69 11.57 -13.02
CA GLU A 65 -19.38 11.48 -14.45
C GLU A 65 -18.52 10.24 -14.69
N LEU A 66 -19.21 9.15 -15.02
CA LEU A 66 -18.67 8.01 -15.73
C LEU A 66 -18.34 8.49 -17.15
N GLY A 67 -17.07 8.81 -17.44
CA GLY A 67 -16.66 9.16 -18.81
C GLY A 67 -15.45 10.07 -18.93
N ASN A 68 -14.26 9.51 -18.80
CA ASN A 68 -13.15 9.71 -19.75
C ASN A 68 -12.03 8.75 -19.37
N SER A 69 -11.59 7.93 -20.32
CA SER A 69 -10.46 7.01 -20.16
C SER A 69 -9.27 7.81 -19.65
N GLN A 70 -8.92 7.67 -18.37
CA GLN A 70 -7.67 8.22 -17.85
C GLN A 70 -6.56 7.39 -18.48
N GLN A 71 -6.00 7.89 -19.58
CA GLN A 71 -4.92 7.22 -20.30
C GLN A 71 -3.79 6.90 -19.33
N THR A 72 -3.39 5.63 -19.28
CA THR A 72 -2.28 5.19 -18.45
C THR A 72 -1.00 5.95 -18.81
N LEU A 73 -0.38 6.59 -17.81
CA LEU A 73 0.85 7.36 -17.95
C LEU A 73 2.04 6.52 -17.46
N ILE A 74 3.02 6.30 -18.33
CA ILE A 74 4.30 5.66 -17.96
C ILE A 74 5.38 6.72 -17.91
N ILE A 75 6.05 6.84 -16.77
CA ILE A 75 7.12 7.81 -16.54
C ILE A 75 8.36 7.06 -16.09
N GLU A 76 9.46 7.24 -16.81
CA GLU A 76 10.76 6.65 -16.49
C GLU A 76 11.75 7.74 -16.05
N SER A 77 12.60 7.40 -15.08
CA SER A 77 13.73 8.20 -14.64
C SER A 77 15.00 7.38 -14.74
N ASN A 78 15.82 7.68 -15.75
CA ASN A 78 17.17 7.14 -15.89
C ASN A 78 18.21 8.01 -15.16
N ASN A 79 17.74 9.03 -14.40
CA ASN A 79 18.60 9.93 -13.67
C ASN A 79 19.18 9.25 -12.43
N LEU A 80 20.41 9.65 -12.06
CA LEU A 80 21.04 9.26 -10.81
C LEU A 80 20.49 10.05 -9.60
N LEU A 81 19.75 11.13 -9.87
CA LEU A 81 19.11 11.97 -8.86
C LEU A 81 17.59 11.84 -8.91
N PRO A 82 16.89 12.08 -7.79
CA PRO A 82 15.43 12.08 -7.76
C PRO A 82 14.82 13.06 -8.76
N LYS A 83 13.73 12.65 -9.43
CA LYS A 83 13.03 13.46 -10.43
C LYS A 83 11.70 13.95 -9.85
N ARG A 84 11.48 15.27 -9.83
CA ARG A 84 10.16 15.84 -9.49
C ARG A 84 9.21 15.67 -10.67
N ILE A 85 8.00 15.21 -10.39
CA ILE A 85 6.95 14.98 -11.37
C ILE A 85 5.63 15.62 -10.88
N ASN A 86 4.79 16.04 -11.81
CA ASN A 86 3.44 16.53 -11.52
C ASN A 86 2.43 15.53 -12.08
N ILE A 87 1.53 15.06 -11.21
CA ILE A 87 0.47 14.09 -11.53
C ILE A 87 -0.83 14.69 -11.00
N ASP A 88 -1.81 14.92 -11.86
CA ASP A 88 -3.13 15.45 -11.49
C ASP A 88 -3.09 16.72 -10.60
N GLY A 89 -2.15 17.62 -10.89
CA GLY A 89 -1.93 18.86 -10.14
C GLY A 89 -1.23 18.67 -8.79
N SER A 90 -0.78 17.46 -8.46
CA SER A 90 0.00 17.12 -7.29
C SER A 90 1.47 16.87 -7.67
N THR A 91 2.39 17.45 -6.91
CA THR A 91 3.82 17.25 -7.13
C THR A 91 4.32 16.07 -6.30
N ALA A 92 4.97 15.09 -6.95
CA ALA A 92 5.60 13.94 -6.33
C ALA A 92 7.11 13.90 -6.66
N THR A 93 7.87 13.19 -5.83
CA THR A 93 9.30 12.94 -6.09
C THR A 93 9.48 11.47 -6.42
N MET A 94 10.02 11.22 -7.61
CA MET A 94 10.30 9.88 -8.10
C MET A 94 11.77 9.52 -7.81
N PRO A 95 12.06 8.30 -7.31
CA PRO A 95 13.42 7.86 -7.05
C PRO A 95 14.34 7.87 -8.29
N PRO A 96 15.67 7.85 -8.09
CA PRO A 96 16.62 7.54 -9.15
C PRO A 96 16.34 6.16 -9.78
N LYS A 97 16.57 6.01 -11.08
CA LYS A 97 16.46 4.73 -11.80
C LYS A 97 15.13 3.99 -11.61
N SER A 98 14.02 4.71 -11.47
CA SER A 98 12.70 4.12 -11.27
C SER A 98 11.76 4.38 -12.45
N LYS A 99 10.80 3.48 -12.60
CA LYS A 99 9.69 3.58 -13.54
C LYS A 99 8.39 3.65 -12.74
N MET A 100 7.50 4.55 -13.12
CA MET A 100 6.19 4.73 -12.51
C MET A 100 5.11 4.55 -13.58
N ILE A 101 4.06 3.82 -13.24
CA ILE A 101 2.87 3.65 -14.05
C ILE A 101 1.72 4.27 -13.25
N HIS A 102 1.06 5.28 -13.82
CA HIS A 102 -0.04 5.99 -13.19
C HIS A 102 -1.31 5.82 -14.04
N GLY A 103 -2.33 5.22 -13.45
CA GLY A 103 -3.59 4.90 -14.12
C GLY A 103 -4.42 3.93 -13.29
N ASN A 104 -5.51 3.44 -13.85
CA ASN A 104 -6.32 2.40 -13.21
C ASN A 104 -5.59 1.05 -13.25
N ILE A 105 -5.63 0.28 -12.17
CA ILE A 105 -4.88 -0.98 -12.03
C ILE A 105 -5.14 -1.99 -13.16
N PRO A 106 -6.39 -2.28 -13.57
CA PRO A 106 -6.63 -3.21 -14.67
C PRO A 106 -6.03 -2.75 -16.00
N GLU A 107 -6.02 -1.44 -16.26
CA GLU A 107 -5.43 -0.86 -17.47
C GLU A 107 -3.89 -0.81 -17.38
N ALA A 108 -3.36 -0.49 -16.21
CA ALA A 108 -1.91 -0.50 -15.95
C ALA A 108 -1.32 -1.91 -16.02
N SER A 109 -2.09 -2.93 -15.63
CA SER A 109 -1.68 -4.34 -15.67
C SER A 109 -1.54 -4.86 -17.09
N PHE A 110 -2.30 -4.31 -18.03
CA PHE A 110 -2.16 -4.60 -19.46
C PHE A 110 -0.73 -4.32 -19.97
N HIS A 111 -0.02 -3.34 -19.41
CA HIS A 111 1.37 -3.08 -19.78
C HIS A 111 2.34 -4.20 -19.36
N ALA A 112 2.02 -4.97 -18.33
CA ALA A 112 2.78 -6.18 -17.99
C ALA A 112 2.48 -7.32 -18.97
N GLU A 113 1.22 -7.44 -19.40
CA GLU A 113 0.76 -8.52 -20.29
C GLU A 113 1.17 -8.36 -21.75
N ILE A 114 1.23 -7.14 -22.28
CA ILE A 114 1.60 -6.90 -23.70
C ILE A 114 3.08 -7.23 -23.98
N ARG A 115 3.95 -7.10 -22.96
CA ARG A 115 5.38 -7.42 -23.09
C ARG A 115 5.84 -8.27 -21.90
N PRO A 116 5.38 -9.53 -21.80
CA PRO A 116 5.70 -10.38 -20.66
C PRO A 116 7.21 -10.60 -20.52
N ASP A 117 7.93 -10.70 -21.65
CA ASP A 117 9.36 -10.98 -21.69
C ASP A 117 10.23 -9.75 -21.30
N ASP A 118 9.71 -8.53 -21.47
CA ASP A 118 10.40 -7.28 -21.10
C ASP A 118 10.00 -6.78 -19.70
N PHE A 119 8.97 -7.37 -19.09
CA PHE A 119 8.50 -6.94 -17.78
C PHE A 119 9.41 -7.49 -16.69
N PRO A 120 9.97 -6.63 -15.83
CA PRO A 120 10.98 -7.06 -14.87
C PRO A 120 10.38 -8.04 -13.86
N ARG A 121 11.22 -8.96 -13.41
CA ARG A 121 10.93 -9.77 -12.24
C ARG A 121 11.29 -9.01 -10.97
N PHE A 122 10.47 -9.19 -9.93
CA PHE A 122 10.60 -8.47 -8.68
C PHE A 122 11.09 -9.40 -7.57
N HIS A 123 12.04 -8.92 -6.78
CA HIS A 123 12.42 -9.57 -5.53
C HIS A 123 11.39 -9.31 -4.42
N VAL A 124 10.72 -8.15 -4.48
CA VAL A 124 9.71 -7.74 -3.51
C VAL A 124 8.59 -7.00 -4.24
N ILE A 125 7.35 -7.40 -3.98
CA ILE A 125 6.14 -6.67 -4.39
C ILE A 125 5.43 -6.25 -3.11
N VAL A 126 5.10 -4.96 -2.96
CA VAL A 126 4.35 -4.44 -1.80
C VAL A 126 3.07 -3.75 -2.29
N MET A 127 1.94 -4.06 -1.65
CA MET A 127 0.63 -3.57 -2.04
C MET A 127 -0.13 -3.05 -0.83
N ASP A 128 -0.77 -1.88 -0.99
CA ASP A 128 -1.70 -1.29 -0.02
C ASP A 128 -3.07 -1.07 -0.70
N PRO A 129 -3.89 -2.13 -0.84
CA PRO A 129 -5.15 -2.04 -1.59
C PRO A 129 -6.18 -1.13 -0.91
N PRO A 130 -7.11 -0.53 -1.68
CA PRO A 130 -8.16 0.33 -1.15
C PRO A 130 -9.29 -0.49 -0.50
N TRP A 131 -9.00 -1.11 0.65
CA TRP A 131 -9.94 -1.98 1.36
C TRP A 131 -11.26 -1.28 1.69
N PRO A 132 -12.42 -1.98 1.60
CA PRO A 132 -13.74 -1.47 1.98
C PRO A 132 -13.92 -1.40 3.51
N ASN A 133 -13.06 -0.61 4.16
CA ASN A 133 -13.10 -0.37 5.59
C ASN A 133 -13.88 0.91 5.92
N ARG A 134 -14.57 0.91 7.07
CA ARG A 134 -15.43 2.05 7.48
C ARG A 134 -14.62 3.33 7.74
N SER A 135 -13.35 3.21 8.11
CA SER A 135 -12.47 4.36 8.36
C SER A 135 -12.18 5.16 7.09
N ALA A 136 -11.90 4.48 5.97
CA ALA A 136 -11.67 5.13 4.68
C ALA A 136 -12.96 5.76 4.15
N LEU A 137 -14.08 5.02 4.21
CA LEU A 137 -15.41 5.50 3.81
C LEU A 137 -15.81 6.80 4.55
N ARG A 138 -15.61 6.86 5.87
CA ARG A 138 -15.97 8.06 6.66
C ARG A 138 -15.10 9.27 6.34
N LYS A 139 -13.83 9.04 6.00
CA LYS A 139 -12.88 10.12 5.67
C LYS A 139 -13.01 10.59 4.22
N ASN A 140 -13.64 9.79 3.35
CA ASN A 140 -13.73 10.02 1.90
C ASN A 140 -12.37 10.41 1.29
N ALA A 141 -11.30 9.79 1.81
CA ALA A 141 -9.92 10.15 1.49
C ALA A 141 -9.48 9.57 0.13
N TYR A 142 -10.09 8.46 -0.28
CA TYR A 142 -9.90 7.78 -1.55
C TYR A 142 -11.09 6.86 -1.84
N ASP A 143 -11.27 6.49 -3.10
CA ASP A 143 -12.30 5.54 -3.52
C ASP A 143 -11.95 4.12 -3.03
N VAL A 144 -12.91 3.47 -2.36
CA VAL A 144 -12.74 2.10 -1.86
C VAL A 144 -13.36 1.10 -2.82
N ALA A 145 -12.82 -0.11 -2.85
CA ALA A 145 -13.40 -1.19 -3.65
C ALA A 145 -14.82 -1.56 -3.17
N SER A 146 -15.66 -2.06 -4.08
CA SER A 146 -17.06 -2.47 -3.83
C SER A 146 -17.16 -3.83 -3.11
N GLY A 147 -16.61 -3.92 -1.89
CA GLY A 147 -16.62 -5.16 -1.12
C GLY A 147 -15.58 -6.18 -1.60
N PHE A 148 -15.84 -7.47 -1.34
CA PHE A 148 -14.89 -8.55 -1.65
C PHE A 148 -14.64 -8.72 -3.14
N LEU A 149 -15.70 -8.82 -3.95
CA LEU A 149 -15.59 -8.97 -5.40
C LEU A 149 -14.85 -7.79 -6.05
N GLY A 150 -15.06 -6.57 -5.53
CA GLY A 150 -14.34 -5.39 -6.00
C GLY A 150 -12.84 -5.48 -5.74
N ILE A 151 -12.43 -5.93 -4.54
CA ILE A 151 -11.01 -6.14 -4.23
C ILE A 151 -10.43 -7.28 -5.06
N GLU A 152 -11.14 -8.40 -5.19
CA GLU A 152 -10.68 -9.53 -5.98
C GLU A 152 -10.45 -9.13 -7.44
N SER A 153 -11.41 -8.40 -8.04
CA SER A 153 -11.30 -7.87 -9.40
C SER A 153 -10.11 -6.90 -9.55
N LEU A 154 -9.81 -6.11 -8.51
CA LEU A 154 -8.68 -5.18 -8.51
C LEU A 154 -7.32 -5.88 -8.40
N LEU A 155 -7.23 -6.95 -7.61
CA LEU A 155 -5.97 -7.63 -7.32
C LEU A 155 -5.59 -8.69 -8.36
N LYS A 156 -6.58 -9.34 -8.99
CA LYS A 156 -6.35 -10.38 -10.00
C LYS A 156 -5.43 -9.97 -11.16
N PRO A 157 -5.55 -8.75 -11.73
CA PRO A 157 -4.71 -8.33 -12.85
C PRO A 157 -3.25 -8.02 -12.45
N LEU A 158 -2.96 -7.85 -11.16
CA LEU A 158 -1.62 -7.43 -10.74
C LEU A 158 -0.57 -8.50 -11.10
N PRO A 159 0.65 -8.09 -11.52
CA PRO A 159 1.69 -8.99 -12.03
C PRO A 159 2.40 -9.78 -10.92
N CYS A 160 1.65 -10.39 -10.00
CA CYS A 160 2.16 -11.18 -8.88
C CYS A 160 2.96 -12.41 -9.35
N ASN A 161 2.71 -12.89 -10.57
CA ASN A 161 3.46 -13.95 -11.23
C ASN A 161 4.85 -13.52 -11.72
N HIS A 162 5.15 -12.22 -11.76
CA HIS A 162 6.50 -11.68 -12.04
C HIS A 162 7.37 -11.59 -10.79
N ILE A 163 7.05 -12.34 -9.74
CA ILE A 163 7.92 -12.48 -8.56
C ILE A 163 9.08 -13.45 -8.86
N GLU A 164 10.25 -13.16 -8.30
CA GLU A 164 11.38 -14.10 -8.32
C GLU A 164 11.10 -15.35 -7.48
N SER A 165 11.83 -16.44 -7.77
CA SER A 165 11.65 -17.75 -7.11
C SER A 165 11.77 -17.71 -5.58
N ASN A 166 12.51 -16.74 -5.05
CA ASN A 166 12.71 -16.46 -3.62
C ASN A 166 12.21 -15.06 -3.22
N GLY A 167 11.33 -14.47 -4.02
CA GLY A 167 10.79 -13.14 -3.77
C GLY A 167 9.64 -13.15 -2.77
N TYR A 168 9.33 -11.96 -2.26
CA TYR A 168 8.28 -11.77 -1.24
C TYR A 168 7.17 -10.86 -1.77
N ILE A 169 5.93 -11.20 -1.41
CA ILE A 169 4.76 -10.35 -1.65
C ILE A 169 4.21 -9.90 -0.31
N GLY A 170 4.25 -8.60 -0.05
CA GLY A 170 3.65 -7.96 1.13
C GLY A 170 2.33 -7.30 0.77
N ILE A 171 1.24 -7.68 1.42
CA ILE A 171 -0.08 -7.08 1.20
C ILE A 171 -0.57 -6.53 2.54
N TRP A 172 -0.85 -5.24 2.60
CA TRP A 172 -1.61 -4.70 3.74
C TRP A 172 -3.02 -5.22 3.70
N ILE A 173 -3.48 -5.74 4.84
CA ILE A 173 -4.84 -6.25 5.04
C ILE A 173 -5.57 -5.42 6.08
N THR A 174 -6.89 -5.46 6.03
CA THR A 174 -7.73 -4.81 7.05
C THR A 174 -8.04 -5.79 8.19
N ASN A 175 -8.13 -5.29 9.43
CA ASN A 175 -8.56 -6.06 10.61
C ASN A 175 -10.04 -6.50 10.58
N LYS A 176 -10.73 -6.34 9.44
CA LYS A 176 -12.12 -6.72 9.30
C LYS A 176 -12.17 -8.24 9.01
N PRO A 177 -12.88 -9.05 9.82
CA PRO A 177 -12.85 -10.53 9.72
C PRO A 177 -13.09 -11.08 8.31
N ALA A 178 -13.99 -10.46 7.55
CA ALA A 178 -14.30 -10.81 6.17
C ALA A 178 -13.10 -10.77 5.20
N PHE A 179 -11.96 -10.21 5.61
CA PHE A 179 -10.74 -10.06 4.80
C PHE A 179 -9.47 -10.56 5.50
N SER A 180 -9.54 -11.00 6.76
CA SER A 180 -8.37 -11.39 7.56
C SER A 180 -8.13 -12.91 7.61
N GLY A 181 -8.68 -13.66 6.65
CA GLY A 181 -8.45 -15.11 6.48
C GLY A 181 -9.04 -16.03 7.56
N HIS A 182 -9.62 -15.47 8.62
CA HIS A 182 -10.34 -16.22 9.64
C HIS A 182 -11.80 -16.33 9.20
N ALA A 183 -12.14 -17.44 8.53
CA ALA A 183 -13.53 -17.85 8.39
C ALA A 183 -14.11 -18.11 9.80
N PRO A 184 -15.39 -17.80 10.05
CA PRO A 184 -16.06 -18.18 11.29
C PRO A 184 -16.12 -19.70 11.48
#